data_AF-A0A8B9M9G0-F1
#
_entry.id   AF-A0A8B9M9G0-F1
#
_cell.length_a   1.000
_cell.length_b   1.000
_cell.length_c   1.000
_cell.angle_alpha   90.00
_cell.angle_beta   90.00
_cell.angle_gamma   90.00
#
_symmetry.space_group_name_H-M   'P 1'
#
loop_
_entity.id
_entity.type
_entity.pdbx_description
1 polymer ?
#
loop_
_entity_poly.entity_id
_entity_poly.type
_entity_poly.pdbx_seq_one_letter_code
_entity_poly.pdbx_strand_id
1 'polypeptide(L)'
;AVTVGPEEGEPGDDTDTTELLGGQRRPRSFWTFEYYQAFFDVDTHQVLERIKGSVTPLPGKNFVRHRLRNNPDLYGPFWICATLVFALAVSGNLSHLTEKQASPTYHYSPQFHNVTIAATLIYCYAWLVPLALWGFLRWRQSHGAGAYSFLETVCVYGYSLSAYIPTAVLWLIPAAWLQWLLLAVAALLSASVLALTFWPLVRADGRATTLAVVAAVVSLHTLLAVGCKLYFFQQPPSASPAPSPFHTTVGAEGLHSHAPQLPGTNISLLGTHPVR
;
A
#
# COMPACT_ATOMS: atom_id res chain seq x y z
N ALA A 1 15.72 -71.90 50.34
CA ALA A 1 14.65 -71.90 49.33
C ALA A 1 14.56 -70.49 48.76
N VAL A 2 14.58 -70.40 47.42
CA VAL A 2 14.70 -69.18 46.62
C VAL A 2 13.33 -68.51 46.50
N THR A 3 13.24 -67.20 46.73
CA THR A 3 12.05 -66.38 46.43
C THR A 3 12.35 -65.48 45.24
N VAL A 4 11.65 -65.73 44.14
CA VAL A 4 11.71 -65.03 42.84
C VAL A 4 11.02 -63.65 42.96
N GLY A 5 11.58 -62.64 42.30
CA GLY A 5 11.16 -61.23 42.37
C GLY A 5 9.84 -60.90 41.63
N PRO A 6 9.37 -59.64 41.71
CA PRO A 6 8.12 -59.22 41.10
C PRO A 6 8.30 -58.94 39.60
N GLU A 7 7.33 -59.39 38.79
CA GLU A 7 7.22 -59.07 37.37
C GLU A 7 6.84 -57.60 37.17
N GLU A 8 7.58 -56.91 36.29
CA GLU A 8 7.25 -55.59 35.77
C GLU A 8 6.10 -55.74 34.77
N GLY A 9 4.93 -55.19 35.13
CA GLY A 9 3.83 -54.97 34.18
C GLY A 9 3.96 -53.58 33.57
N GLU A 10 4.12 -53.51 32.24
CA GLU A 10 4.14 -52.26 31.48
C GLU A 10 2.91 -51.38 31.78
N PRO A 11 3.07 -50.06 31.97
CA PRO A 11 1.95 -49.14 31.94
C PRO A 11 1.50 -48.96 30.49
N GLY A 12 0.32 -49.49 30.21
CA GLY A 12 -0.39 -49.34 28.95
C GLY A 12 -0.61 -47.88 28.56
N ASP A 13 -0.51 -47.69 27.25
CA ASP A 13 -0.74 -46.51 26.43
C ASP A 13 -2.18 -45.97 26.55
N ASP A 14 -2.51 -45.36 27.70
CA ASP A 14 -3.82 -44.73 27.94
C ASP A 14 -3.81 -43.20 27.73
N THR A 15 -2.70 -42.63 27.29
CA THR A 15 -2.56 -41.17 27.09
C THR A 15 -3.02 -40.66 25.72
N ASP A 16 -3.02 -41.50 24.68
CA ASP A 16 -3.35 -41.05 23.32
C ASP A 16 -4.85 -41.09 22.99
N THR A 17 -5.67 -41.79 23.78
CA THR A 17 -7.13 -41.88 23.54
C THR A 17 -7.95 -40.83 24.29
N THR A 18 -7.36 -40.09 25.23
CA THR A 18 -8.07 -39.05 25.99
C THR A 18 -8.01 -37.64 25.38
N GLU A 19 -7.16 -37.40 24.37
CA GLU A 19 -7.13 -36.11 23.65
C GLU A 19 -8.18 -36.00 22.52
N LEU A 20 -8.83 -37.11 22.14
CA LEU A 20 -9.75 -37.16 21.00
C LEU A 20 -11.24 -36.90 21.34
N LEU A 21 -11.60 -36.71 22.62
CA LEU A 21 -13.01 -36.54 23.04
C LEU A 21 -13.28 -35.30 23.90
N GLY A 22 -12.44 -34.27 23.76
CA GLY A 22 -12.62 -32.98 24.43
C GLY A 22 -12.39 -31.81 23.48
N GLY A 23 -13.29 -31.61 22.51
CA GLY A 23 -13.24 -30.53 21.51
C GLY A 23 -13.37 -29.10 22.07
N GLN A 24 -12.81 -28.80 23.24
CA GLN A 24 -12.45 -27.44 23.61
C GLN A 24 -11.02 -27.19 23.13
N ARG A 25 -10.88 -26.68 21.90
CA ARG A 25 -9.62 -26.08 21.47
C ARG A 25 -9.25 -25.03 22.53
N ARG A 26 -8.17 -25.27 23.29
CA ARG A 26 -7.64 -24.27 24.22
C ARG A 26 -7.46 -22.96 23.44
N PRO A 27 -7.87 -21.80 24.00
CA PRO A 27 -7.61 -20.53 23.35
C PRO A 27 -6.11 -20.42 23.07
N ARG A 28 -5.74 -20.32 21.78
CA ARG A 28 -4.34 -20.23 21.36
C ARG A 28 -3.73 -18.97 21.99
N SER A 29 -2.52 -19.08 22.51
CA SER A 29 -1.82 -17.92 23.07
C SER A 29 -1.54 -16.91 21.96
N PHE A 30 -1.72 -15.63 22.25
CA PHE A 30 -1.57 -14.51 21.31
C PHE A 30 -0.19 -14.46 20.62
N TRP A 31 0.83 -15.04 21.25
CA TRP A 31 2.21 -15.02 20.77
C TRP A 31 2.59 -16.20 19.88
N THR A 32 1.66 -17.14 19.62
CA THR A 32 1.98 -18.31 18.81
C THR A 32 1.63 -18.09 17.35
N PHE A 33 2.38 -18.73 16.46
CA PHE A 33 2.15 -18.64 15.02
C PHE A 33 0.74 -19.13 14.66
N GLU A 34 0.27 -20.19 15.33
CA GLU A 34 -1.05 -20.78 15.09
C GLU A 34 -2.18 -19.82 15.42
N TYR A 35 -1.98 -18.87 16.35
CA TYR A 35 -2.96 -17.81 16.62
C TYR A 35 -3.15 -16.94 15.38
N TYR A 36 -2.05 -16.50 14.74
CA TYR A 36 -2.12 -15.66 13.54
C TYR A 36 -2.55 -16.41 12.30
N GLN A 37 -2.14 -17.68 12.17
CA GLN A 37 -2.51 -18.54 11.03
C GLN A 37 -4.03 -18.62 10.84
N ALA A 38 -4.81 -18.64 11.93
CA ALA A 38 -6.27 -18.68 11.87
C ALA A 38 -6.88 -17.46 11.15
N PHE A 39 -6.21 -16.29 11.13
CA PHE A 39 -6.69 -15.10 10.42
C PHE A 39 -6.34 -15.09 8.92
N PHE A 40 -5.50 -16.03 8.48
CA PHE A 40 -5.12 -16.23 7.07
C PHE A 40 -5.71 -17.51 6.47
N ASP A 41 -6.34 -18.35 7.29
CA ASP A 41 -7.05 -19.55 6.87
C ASP A 41 -8.41 -19.18 6.24
N VAL A 42 -8.36 -18.63 5.01
CA VAL A 42 -9.51 -18.07 4.30
C VAL A 42 -9.58 -18.65 2.89
N ASP A 43 -10.78 -19.10 2.49
CA ASP A 43 -10.99 -19.57 1.12
C ASP A 43 -11.09 -18.42 0.10
N THR A 44 -10.66 -18.68 -1.13
CA THR A 44 -10.77 -17.75 -2.26
C THR A 44 -12.20 -17.22 -2.46
N HIS A 45 -13.21 -18.08 -2.31
CA HIS A 45 -14.61 -17.66 -2.44
C HIS A 45 -15.02 -16.63 -1.38
N GLN A 46 -14.56 -16.79 -0.14
CA GLN A 46 -14.84 -15.85 0.94
C GLN A 46 -14.21 -14.49 0.64
N VAL A 47 -12.96 -14.46 0.15
CA VAL A 47 -12.28 -13.22 -0.25
C VAL A 47 -13.00 -12.52 -1.40
N LEU A 48 -13.39 -13.27 -2.44
CA LEU A 48 -14.10 -12.72 -3.60
C LEU A 48 -15.46 -12.14 -3.22
N GLU A 49 -16.21 -12.81 -2.34
CA GLU A 49 -17.47 -12.27 -1.82
C GLU A 49 -17.27 -10.97 -1.03
N ARG A 50 -16.23 -10.90 -0.20
CA ARG A 50 -15.90 -9.69 0.58
C ARG A 50 -15.49 -8.53 -0.32
N ILE A 51 -14.70 -8.79 -1.36
CA ILE A 51 -14.35 -7.77 -2.38
C ILE A 51 -15.60 -7.32 -3.15
N LYS A 52 -16.43 -8.26 -3.64
CA LYS A 52 -17.68 -7.93 -4.34
C LYS A 52 -18.60 -7.09 -3.46
N GLY A 53 -18.76 -7.45 -2.18
CA GLY A 53 -19.53 -6.67 -1.21
C GLY A 53 -18.95 -5.29 -0.93
N SER A 54 -17.62 -5.13 -1.06
CA SER A 54 -16.94 -3.85 -0.90
C SER A 54 -17.06 -2.95 -2.14
N VAL A 55 -17.25 -3.54 -3.33
CA VAL A 55 -17.45 -2.80 -4.58
C VAL A 55 -18.93 -2.55 -4.88
N THR A 56 -19.84 -3.34 -4.29
CA THR A 56 -21.30 -3.22 -4.46
C THR A 56 -22.01 -3.06 -3.12
N PRO A 57 -21.98 -1.85 -2.51
CA PRO A 57 -22.64 -1.58 -1.24
C PRO A 57 -24.18 -1.57 -1.44
N LEU A 58 -24.81 -2.73 -1.35
CA LEU A 58 -26.26 -2.90 -1.47
C LEU A 58 -26.96 -2.66 -0.11
N PRO A 59 -27.84 -1.65 0.03
CA PRO A 59 -28.62 -1.44 1.23
C PRO A 59 -29.55 -2.64 1.50
N GLY A 60 -29.55 -3.17 2.73
CA GLY A 60 -30.47 -4.23 3.16
C GLY A 60 -29.94 -5.66 3.02
N LYS A 61 -28.86 -5.88 2.26
CA LYS A 61 -28.11 -7.14 2.26
C LYS A 61 -26.78 -6.92 2.97
N ASN A 62 -26.82 -6.82 4.30
CA ASN A 62 -25.67 -6.56 5.16
C ASN A 62 -24.67 -7.74 5.21
N PHE A 63 -24.22 -8.23 4.06
CA PHE A 63 -23.29 -9.36 3.91
C PHE A 63 -21.98 -9.12 4.65
N VAL A 64 -21.44 -7.90 4.55
CA VAL A 64 -20.22 -7.49 5.28
C VAL A 64 -20.44 -7.62 6.79
N ARG A 65 -21.56 -7.14 7.32
CA ARG A 65 -21.84 -7.22 8.76
C ARG A 65 -22.02 -8.65 9.26
N HIS A 66 -22.73 -9.51 8.53
CA HIS A 66 -23.06 -10.86 9.02
C HIS A 66 -21.89 -11.85 8.90
N ARG A 67 -21.03 -11.71 7.88
CA ARG A 67 -19.91 -12.62 7.64
C ARG A 67 -18.61 -12.13 8.28
N LEU A 68 -18.37 -10.82 8.29
CA LEU A 68 -17.12 -10.24 8.80
C LEU A 68 -17.08 -10.13 10.33
N ARG A 69 -18.25 -9.95 10.97
CA ARG A 69 -18.37 -9.96 12.43
C ARG A 69 -18.22 -11.35 13.07
N ASN A 70 -18.37 -12.41 12.27
CA ASN A 70 -18.29 -13.77 12.80
C ASN A 70 -16.90 -14.39 12.59
N ASN A 71 -16.16 -13.98 11.55
CA ASN A 71 -14.82 -14.46 11.22
C ASN A 71 -13.98 -13.32 10.58
N PRO A 72 -13.39 -12.40 11.36
CA PRO A 72 -12.47 -11.41 10.82
C PRO A 72 -11.19 -12.08 10.31
N ASP A 73 -10.60 -11.52 9.25
CA ASP A 73 -9.36 -11.99 8.65
C ASP A 73 -8.36 -10.84 8.44
N LEU A 74 -7.09 -11.20 8.24
CA LEU A 74 -6.02 -10.27 7.90
C LEU A 74 -5.65 -10.29 6.41
N TYR A 75 -6.37 -11.09 5.59
CA TYR A 75 -6.10 -11.22 4.17
C TYR A 75 -6.31 -9.89 3.45
N GLY A 76 -7.44 -9.21 3.68
CA GLY A 76 -7.71 -7.89 3.09
C GLY A 76 -6.63 -6.86 3.45
N PRO A 77 -6.44 -6.52 4.74
CA PRO A 77 -5.44 -5.55 5.20
C PRO A 77 -4.01 -5.83 4.77
N PHE A 78 -3.65 -7.09 4.53
CA PHE A 78 -2.31 -7.46 4.06
C PHE A 78 -2.22 -7.42 2.53
N TRP A 79 -3.01 -8.24 1.83
CA TRP A 79 -2.86 -8.48 0.39
C TRP A 79 -3.48 -7.39 -0.48
N ILE A 80 -4.62 -6.81 -0.09
CA ILE A 80 -5.22 -5.70 -0.83
C ILE A 80 -4.31 -4.48 -0.74
N CYS A 81 -3.77 -4.20 0.46
CA CYS A 81 -2.79 -3.13 0.65
C CYS A 81 -1.52 -3.38 -0.18
N ALA A 82 -0.93 -4.58 -0.13
CA ALA A 82 0.25 -4.91 -0.92
C ALA A 82 0.01 -4.71 -2.43
N THR A 83 -1.14 -5.18 -2.93
CA THR A 83 -1.52 -5.03 -4.33
C THR A 83 -1.71 -3.57 -4.71
N LEU A 84 -2.35 -2.77 -3.84
CA LEU A 84 -2.55 -1.34 -4.06
C LEU A 84 -1.22 -0.57 -4.08
N VAL A 85 -0.30 -0.90 -3.17
CA VAL A 85 1.06 -0.32 -3.12
C VAL A 85 1.79 -0.57 -4.43
N PHE A 86 1.77 -1.83 -4.90
CA PHE A 86 2.40 -2.19 -6.16
C PHE A 86 1.73 -1.50 -7.35
N ALA A 87 0.39 -1.47 -7.40
CA ALA A 87 -0.36 -0.79 -8.45
C ALA A 87 -0.04 0.71 -8.51
N LEU A 88 -0.03 1.41 -7.37
CA LEU A 88 0.32 2.83 -7.31
C LEU A 88 1.77 3.09 -7.75
N ALA A 89 2.72 2.29 -7.28
CA ALA A 89 4.12 2.48 -7.61
C ALA A 89 4.41 2.18 -9.09
N VAL A 90 3.86 1.10 -9.64
CA VAL A 90 4.06 0.75 -11.06
C VAL A 90 3.31 1.71 -11.98
N SER A 91 2.03 1.97 -11.74
CA SER A 91 1.23 2.87 -12.57
C SER A 91 1.73 4.31 -12.49
N GLY A 92 2.15 4.76 -11.30
CA GLY A 92 2.79 6.06 -11.13
C GLY A 92 4.05 6.17 -11.97
N ASN A 93 5.01 5.24 -11.82
CA ASN A 93 6.24 5.27 -12.63
C ASN A 93 5.97 5.18 -14.16
N LEU A 94 5.00 4.37 -14.58
CA LEU A 94 4.65 4.22 -15.99
C LEU A 94 3.96 5.46 -16.57
N SER A 95 3.13 6.16 -15.79
CA SER A 95 2.51 7.42 -16.23
C SER A 95 3.55 8.48 -16.62
N HIS A 96 4.63 8.60 -15.82
CA HIS A 96 5.74 9.49 -16.12
C HIS A 96 6.53 9.10 -17.37
N LEU A 97 6.63 7.80 -17.69
CA LEU A 97 7.26 7.34 -18.93
C LEU A 97 6.46 7.76 -20.16
N THR A 98 5.14 7.55 -20.12
CA THR A 98 4.23 7.90 -21.21
C THR A 98 4.25 9.40 -21.53
N GLU A 99 4.33 10.25 -20.50
CA GLU A 99 4.43 11.71 -20.67
C GLU A 99 5.79 12.17 -21.24
N LYS A 100 6.89 11.48 -20.92
CA LYS A 100 8.25 11.88 -21.30
C LYS A 100 8.74 11.27 -22.62
N GLN A 101 8.00 10.33 -23.19
CA GLN A 101 8.31 9.69 -24.48
C GLN A 101 8.32 10.68 -25.67
N ALA A 102 7.91 11.93 -25.47
CA ALA A 102 8.03 13.02 -26.43
C ALA A 102 9.41 13.74 -26.44
N SER A 103 10.34 13.39 -25.55
CA SER A 103 11.65 14.08 -25.43
C SER A 103 12.84 13.13 -25.69
N PRO A 104 13.67 13.37 -26.72
CA PRO A 104 14.75 12.45 -27.13
C PRO A 104 15.98 12.42 -26.19
N THR A 105 15.97 13.13 -25.07
CA THR A 105 17.13 13.28 -24.16
C THR A 105 16.88 12.69 -22.76
N TYR A 106 15.79 11.94 -22.57
CA TYR A 106 15.42 11.46 -21.23
C TYR A 106 16.08 10.12 -20.86
N HIS A 107 16.96 10.14 -19.85
CA HIS A 107 17.44 8.94 -19.17
C HIS A 107 16.45 8.54 -18.06
N TYR A 108 15.78 7.41 -18.24
CA TYR A 108 14.89 6.86 -17.22
C TYR A 108 15.68 6.24 -16.06
N SER A 109 15.43 6.71 -14.85
CA SER A 109 15.86 6.06 -13.61
C SER A 109 14.61 5.66 -12.82
N PRO A 110 14.34 4.35 -12.63
CA PRO A 110 13.22 3.89 -11.81
C PRO A 110 13.35 4.43 -10.38
N GLN A 111 12.35 5.18 -9.93
CA GLN A 111 12.30 5.70 -8.57
C GLN A 111 11.75 4.63 -7.62
N PHE A 112 12.62 3.73 -7.17
CA PHE A 112 12.26 2.66 -6.22
C PHE A 112 11.66 3.19 -4.91
N HIS A 113 12.01 4.42 -4.53
CA HIS A 113 11.44 5.12 -3.37
C HIS A 113 9.90 5.24 -3.42
N ASN A 114 9.29 5.26 -4.61
CA ASN A 114 7.84 5.34 -4.77
C ASN A 114 7.12 4.14 -4.14
N VAL A 115 7.75 2.95 -4.16
CA VAL A 115 7.21 1.76 -3.47
C VAL A 115 7.21 1.97 -1.96
N THR A 116 8.29 2.51 -1.40
CA THR A 116 8.39 2.77 0.05
C THR A 116 7.39 3.82 0.51
N ILE A 117 7.21 4.91 -0.25
CA ILE A 117 6.21 5.94 0.08
C ILE A 117 4.79 5.39 -0.05
N ALA A 118 4.48 4.65 -1.12
CA ALA A 118 3.18 4.00 -1.27
C ALA A 118 2.92 3.03 -0.12
N ALA A 119 3.89 2.18 0.23
CA ALA A 119 3.79 1.25 1.35
C ALA A 119 3.52 1.97 2.66
N THR A 120 4.30 3.00 2.98
CA THR A 120 4.14 3.79 4.19
C THR A 120 2.75 4.41 4.24
N LEU A 121 2.33 5.09 3.17
CA LEU A 121 1.03 5.76 3.12
C LEU A 121 -0.13 4.78 3.28
N ILE A 122 -0.16 3.69 2.50
CA ILE A 122 -1.27 2.74 2.47
C ILE A 122 -1.33 1.93 3.78
N TYR A 123 -0.20 1.41 4.28
CA TYR A 123 -0.22 0.64 5.52
C TYR A 123 -0.47 1.52 6.75
N CYS A 124 0.09 2.74 6.83
CA CYS A 124 -0.27 3.65 7.91
C CYS A 124 -1.76 3.97 7.90
N TYR A 125 -2.34 4.22 6.71
CA TYR A 125 -3.77 4.46 6.59
C TYR A 125 -4.60 3.24 7.03
N ALA A 126 -4.27 2.06 6.52
CA ALA A 126 -5.01 0.82 6.76
C ALA A 126 -4.94 0.32 8.22
N TRP A 127 -4.01 0.82 9.04
CA TRP A 127 -3.86 0.42 10.44
C TRP A 127 -4.19 1.54 11.43
N LEU A 128 -3.69 2.75 11.20
CA LEU A 128 -3.87 3.86 12.15
C LEU A 128 -5.28 4.45 12.12
N VAL A 129 -5.91 4.55 10.94
CA VAL A 129 -7.27 5.08 10.82
C VAL A 129 -8.29 4.15 11.48
N PRO A 130 -8.28 2.82 11.23
CA PRO A 130 -9.14 1.89 11.96
C PRO A 130 -8.88 1.88 13.46
N LEU A 131 -7.62 2.01 13.89
CA LEU A 131 -7.26 2.09 15.31
C LEU A 131 -7.89 3.31 15.97
N ALA A 132 -7.78 4.49 15.32
CA ALA A 132 -8.38 5.72 15.82
C ALA A 132 -9.91 5.63 15.86
N LEU A 133 -10.54 5.09 14.80
CA LEU A 133 -11.99 4.90 14.76
C LEU A 133 -12.45 3.90 15.85
N TRP A 134 -11.77 2.75 15.96
CA TRP A 134 -12.07 1.74 16.97
C TRP A 134 -11.93 2.31 18.39
N GLY A 135 -10.85 3.05 18.65
CA GLY A 135 -10.62 3.72 19.94
C GLY A 135 -11.71 4.75 20.25
N PHE A 136 -12.08 5.58 19.27
CA PHE A 136 -13.18 6.54 19.40
C PHE A 136 -14.52 5.85 19.69
N LEU A 137 -14.86 4.80 18.94
CA LEU A 137 -16.10 4.04 19.14
C LEU A 137 -16.10 3.32 20.50
N ARG A 138 -14.97 2.76 20.94
CA ARG A 138 -14.84 2.12 22.27
C ARG A 138 -14.97 3.12 23.41
N TRP A 139 -14.38 4.29 23.28
CA TRP A 139 -14.50 5.36 24.27
C TRP A 139 -15.95 5.82 24.45
N ARG A 140 -16.69 5.92 23.34
CA ARG A 140 -18.10 6.31 23.33
C ARG A 140 -19.04 5.21 23.82
N GLN A 141 -18.76 3.96 23.48
CA GLN A 141 -19.55 2.78 23.82
C GLN A 141 -19.00 2.09 25.09
N SER A 142 -19.09 2.76 26.24
CA SER A 142 -18.32 2.34 27.42
C SER A 142 -18.68 0.93 27.96
N HIS A 143 -19.87 0.36 27.67
CA HIS A 143 -20.30 -0.94 28.24
C HIS A 143 -21.19 -1.84 27.35
N GLY A 144 -21.23 -1.64 26.02
CA GLY A 144 -22.13 -2.41 25.13
C GLY A 144 -21.52 -3.67 24.49
N ALA A 145 -22.19 -4.82 24.61
CA ALA A 145 -21.84 -6.12 23.99
C ALA A 145 -21.99 -6.16 22.44
N GLY A 146 -21.96 -5.00 21.76
CA GLY A 146 -22.22 -4.85 20.33
C GLY A 146 -21.08 -4.18 19.54
N ALA A 147 -19.95 -3.84 20.17
CA ALA A 147 -18.83 -3.18 19.51
C ALA A 147 -18.03 -4.15 18.63
N TYR A 148 -17.56 -3.67 17.48
CA TYR A 148 -16.60 -4.40 16.65
C TYR A 148 -15.25 -4.49 17.37
N SER A 149 -14.58 -5.63 17.24
CA SER A 149 -13.18 -5.80 17.61
C SER A 149 -12.29 -4.92 16.71
N PHE A 150 -11.07 -4.68 17.19
CA PHE A 150 -10.07 -3.97 16.40
C PHE A 150 -9.79 -4.67 15.07
N LEU A 151 -9.62 -5.99 15.09
CA LEU A 151 -9.36 -6.80 13.89
C LEU A 151 -10.50 -6.74 12.89
N GLU A 152 -11.76 -6.77 13.35
CA GLU A 152 -12.91 -6.57 12.46
C GLU A 152 -12.87 -5.19 11.81
N THR A 153 -12.51 -4.15 12.56
CA THR A 153 -12.43 -2.77 12.05
C THR A 153 -11.33 -2.65 10.99
N VAL A 154 -10.14 -3.18 11.28
CA VAL A 154 -9.00 -3.21 10.33
C VAL A 154 -9.36 -4.01 9.09
N CYS A 155 -9.97 -5.19 9.26
CA CYS A 155 -10.43 -6.05 8.17
C CYS A 155 -11.37 -5.31 7.21
N VAL A 156 -12.44 -4.68 7.73
CA VAL A 156 -13.39 -3.89 6.92
C VAL A 156 -12.66 -2.80 6.13
N TYR A 157 -11.74 -2.07 6.76
CA TYR A 157 -10.95 -1.04 6.08
C TYR A 157 -10.03 -1.60 5.01
N GLY A 158 -9.36 -2.73 5.26
CA GLY A 158 -8.53 -3.39 4.26
C GLY A 158 -9.34 -3.76 3.01
N TYR A 159 -10.55 -4.29 3.18
CA TYR A 159 -11.44 -4.59 2.07
C TYR A 159 -12.01 -3.36 1.38
N SER A 160 -12.31 -2.28 2.12
CA SER A 160 -12.81 -1.04 1.50
C SER A 160 -11.78 -0.40 0.56
N LEU A 161 -10.48 -0.66 0.75
CA LEU A 161 -9.42 -0.16 -0.12
C LEU A 161 -9.36 -0.86 -1.48
N SER A 162 -10.06 -1.98 -1.69
CA SER A 162 -10.00 -2.73 -2.95
C SER A 162 -10.44 -1.91 -4.16
N ALA A 163 -11.36 -0.96 -3.98
CA ALA A 163 -11.83 -0.07 -5.04
C ALA A 163 -10.72 0.83 -5.61
N TYR A 164 -9.65 1.10 -4.85
CA TYR A 164 -8.53 1.91 -5.32
C TYR A 164 -7.57 1.14 -6.22
N ILE A 165 -7.53 -0.19 -6.17
CA ILE A 165 -6.65 -1.00 -7.03
C ILE A 165 -6.97 -0.78 -8.51
N PRO A 166 -8.22 -1.01 -9.00
CA PRO A 166 -8.54 -0.76 -10.41
C PRO A 166 -8.40 0.72 -10.76
N THR A 167 -8.70 1.64 -9.83
CA THR A 167 -8.52 3.08 -10.03
C THR A 167 -7.06 3.46 -10.28
N ALA A 168 -6.12 2.93 -9.48
CA ALA A 168 -4.69 3.19 -9.64
C ALA A 168 -4.18 2.74 -11.01
N VAL A 169 -4.68 1.60 -11.52
CA VAL A 169 -4.35 1.12 -12.87
C VAL A 169 -4.98 2.02 -13.93
N LEU A 170 -6.27 2.37 -13.82
CA LEU A 170 -6.97 3.19 -14.80
C LEU A 170 -6.46 4.64 -14.89
N TRP A 171 -5.81 5.15 -13.84
CA TRP A 171 -5.13 6.46 -13.86
C TRP A 171 -3.94 6.53 -14.84
N LEU A 172 -3.50 5.40 -15.41
CA LEU A 172 -2.59 5.37 -16.56
C LEU A 172 -3.14 6.12 -17.78
N ILE A 173 -4.47 6.23 -17.91
CA ILE A 173 -5.09 6.99 -18.99
C ILE A 173 -4.97 8.48 -18.65
N PRO A 174 -4.27 9.30 -19.47
CA PRO A 174 -4.00 10.71 -19.19
C PRO A 174 -5.22 11.61 -19.50
N ALA A 175 -6.38 11.25 -18.96
CA ALA A 175 -7.63 12.00 -19.10
C ALA A 175 -8.03 12.57 -17.73
N ALA A 176 -7.76 13.86 -17.51
CA ALA A 176 -7.96 14.49 -16.20
C ALA A 176 -9.38 14.30 -15.63
N TRP A 177 -10.41 14.52 -16.46
CA TRP A 177 -11.81 14.34 -16.05
C TRP A 177 -12.09 12.89 -15.61
N LEU A 178 -11.52 11.91 -16.32
CA LEU A 178 -11.69 10.49 -16.01
C LEU A 178 -10.99 10.14 -14.71
N GLN A 179 -9.78 10.66 -14.49
CA GLN A 179 -9.03 10.43 -13.25
C GLN A 179 -9.78 10.97 -12.02
N TRP A 180 -10.37 12.17 -12.13
CA TRP A 180 -11.18 12.75 -11.06
C TRP A 180 -12.51 12.01 -10.86
N LEU A 181 -13.14 11.54 -11.94
CA LEU A 181 -14.34 10.70 -11.84
C LEU A 181 -14.04 9.38 -11.11
N LEU A 182 -12.97 8.68 -11.51
CA LEU A 182 -12.54 7.43 -10.88
C LEU A 182 -12.17 7.63 -9.41
N LEU A 183 -11.55 8.77 -9.07
CA LEU A 183 -11.28 9.18 -7.70
C LEU A 183 -12.58 9.27 -6.88
N ALA A 184 -13.56 10.02 -7.41
CA ALA A 184 -14.85 10.21 -6.73
C ALA A 184 -15.58 8.87 -6.55
N VAL A 185 -15.63 8.04 -7.59
CA VAL A 185 -16.28 6.72 -7.53
C VAL A 185 -15.60 5.80 -6.51
N ALA A 186 -14.27 5.70 -6.54
CA ALA A 186 -13.54 4.84 -5.59
C ALA A 186 -13.69 5.31 -4.14
N ALA A 187 -13.60 6.63 -3.91
CA ALA A 187 -13.80 7.21 -2.58
C ALA A 187 -15.22 6.98 -2.07
N LEU A 188 -16.24 7.17 -2.91
CA LEU A 188 -17.63 6.95 -2.54
C LEU A 188 -17.93 5.48 -2.26
N LEU A 189 -17.46 4.56 -3.11
CA LEU A 189 -17.64 3.12 -2.89
C LEU A 189 -17.00 2.68 -1.57
N SER A 190 -15.72 3.05 -1.38
CA SER A 190 -14.97 2.71 -0.18
C SER A 190 -15.62 3.28 1.09
N ALA A 191 -15.99 4.56 1.09
CA ALA A 191 -16.65 5.20 2.23
C ALA A 191 -18.06 4.62 2.49
N SER A 192 -18.80 4.23 1.45
CA SER A 192 -20.13 3.64 1.59
C SER A 192 -20.09 2.29 2.29
N VAL A 193 -19.11 1.44 2.00
CA VAL A 193 -18.92 0.15 2.68
C VAL A 193 -18.74 0.34 4.18
N LEU A 194 -17.87 1.29 4.55
CA LEU A 194 -17.58 1.63 5.93
C LEU A 194 -18.80 2.23 6.62
N ALA A 195 -19.45 3.20 5.96
CA ALA A 195 -20.64 3.85 6.47
C ALA A 195 -21.74 2.81 6.75
N LEU A 196 -22.05 1.93 5.80
CA LEU A 196 -23.07 0.88 5.98
C LEU A 196 -22.69 -0.14 7.07
N THR A 197 -21.41 -0.49 7.17
CA THR A 197 -20.93 -1.45 8.17
C THR A 197 -21.05 -0.91 9.59
N PHE A 198 -20.62 0.35 9.80
CA PHE A 198 -20.65 0.98 11.12
C PHE A 198 -21.98 1.71 11.41
N TRP A 199 -22.83 1.93 10.41
CA TRP A 199 -24.13 2.59 10.52
C TRP A 199 -24.93 2.24 11.79
N PRO A 200 -25.18 0.95 12.10
CA PRO A 200 -25.96 0.56 13.27
C PRO A 200 -25.31 0.93 14.61
N LEU A 201 -23.98 1.05 14.67
CA LEU A 201 -23.28 1.48 15.89
C LEU A 201 -23.32 3.00 16.02
N VAL A 202 -23.02 3.72 14.94
CA VAL A 202 -22.90 5.18 15.01
C VAL A 202 -24.27 5.86 15.14
N ARG A 203 -25.33 5.31 14.51
CA ARG A 203 -26.70 5.85 14.63
C ARG A 203 -27.25 5.83 16.06
N ALA A 204 -26.73 4.95 16.92
CA ALA A 204 -27.15 4.86 18.31
C ALA A 204 -26.68 6.07 19.13
N ASP A 205 -25.62 6.74 18.68
CA ASP A 205 -24.93 7.85 19.35
C ASP A 205 -25.44 9.25 18.92
N GLY A 206 -26.55 9.31 18.19
CA GLY A 206 -27.20 10.53 17.73
C GLY A 206 -26.78 11.01 16.33
N ARG A 207 -27.60 11.91 15.75
CA ARG A 207 -27.44 12.41 14.37
C ARG A 207 -26.12 13.16 14.14
N ALA A 208 -25.73 14.02 15.09
CA ALA A 208 -24.50 14.82 14.98
C ALA A 208 -23.24 13.93 14.95
N THR A 209 -23.15 12.94 15.85
CA THR A 209 -22.04 11.96 15.86
C THR A 209 -22.01 11.14 14.57
N THR A 210 -23.18 10.71 14.10
CA THR A 210 -23.30 9.97 12.82
C THR A 210 -22.78 10.77 11.65
N LEU A 211 -23.22 12.02 11.51
CA LEU A 211 -22.76 12.92 10.47
C LEU A 211 -21.25 13.18 10.58
N ALA A 212 -20.73 13.40 11.79
CA ALA A 212 -19.30 13.65 12.01
C ALA A 212 -18.43 12.45 11.60
N VAL A 213 -18.80 11.23 11.99
CA VAL A 213 -18.05 10.01 11.64
C VAL A 213 -18.12 9.73 10.14
N VAL A 214 -19.30 9.84 9.52
CA VAL A 214 -19.45 9.65 8.07
C VAL A 214 -18.64 10.68 7.30
N ALA A 215 -18.72 11.96 7.69
CA ALA A 215 -17.92 13.03 7.08
C ALA A 215 -16.42 12.75 7.23
N ALA A 216 -15.94 12.38 8.42
CA ALA A 216 -14.54 12.05 8.65
C ALA A 216 -14.06 10.89 7.77
N VAL A 217 -14.85 9.81 7.65
CA VAL A 217 -14.52 8.65 6.79
C VAL A 217 -14.43 9.06 5.32
N VAL A 218 -15.40 9.83 4.81
CA VAL A 218 -15.40 10.32 3.43
C VAL A 218 -14.22 11.25 3.17
N SER A 219 -13.93 12.17 4.09
CA SER A 219 -12.81 13.10 3.99
C SER A 219 -11.47 12.37 3.98
N LEU A 220 -11.26 11.38 4.87
CA LEU A 220 -10.02 10.61 4.93
C LEU A 220 -9.78 9.77 3.66
N HIS A 221 -10.84 9.15 3.12
CA HIS A 221 -10.72 8.39 1.86
C HIS A 221 -10.43 9.30 0.67
N THR A 222 -11.12 10.44 0.59
CA THR A 222 -10.84 11.46 -0.43
C THR A 222 -9.41 11.97 -0.30
N LEU A 223 -8.94 12.27 0.92
CA LEU A 223 -7.59 12.76 1.18
C LEU A 223 -6.53 11.73 0.75
N LEU A 224 -6.73 10.46 1.09
CA LEU A 224 -5.85 9.38 0.64
C LEU A 224 -5.78 9.34 -0.89
N ALA A 225 -6.93 9.36 -1.56
CA ALA A 225 -7.01 9.29 -3.01
C ALA A 225 -6.36 10.49 -3.71
N VAL A 226 -6.63 11.70 -3.21
CA VAL A 226 -6.03 12.94 -3.70
C VAL A 226 -4.52 12.94 -3.47
N GLY A 227 -4.06 12.54 -2.28
CA GLY A 227 -2.64 12.41 -1.97
C GLY A 227 -1.92 11.46 -2.92
N CYS A 228 -2.50 10.28 -3.17
CA CYS A 228 -1.98 9.32 -4.14
C CYS A 228 -1.94 9.90 -5.56
N LYS A 229 -3.03 10.51 -6.03
CA LYS A 229 -3.09 11.10 -7.37
C LYS A 229 -2.03 12.19 -7.54
N LEU A 230 -1.92 13.11 -6.60
CA LEU A 230 -0.97 14.23 -6.66
C LEU A 230 0.47 13.74 -6.62
N TYR A 231 0.80 12.80 -5.73
CA TYR A 231 2.18 12.34 -5.55
C TYR A 231 2.66 11.41 -6.66
N PHE A 232 1.82 10.46 -7.10
CA PHE A 232 2.25 9.41 -8.04
C PHE A 232 1.95 9.72 -9.51
N PHE A 233 1.01 10.63 -9.81
CA PHE A 233 0.53 10.88 -11.18
C PHE A 233 0.59 12.35 -11.61
N GLN A 234 0.99 13.28 -10.74
CA GLN A 234 1.08 14.72 -11.08
C GLN A 234 2.39 15.36 -10.63
N GLN A 235 3.51 14.61 -10.56
CA GLN A 235 4.77 15.24 -10.20
C GLN A 235 5.17 16.29 -11.23
N PRO A 236 5.50 17.53 -10.82
CA PRO A 236 6.14 18.49 -11.71
C PRO A 236 7.42 17.87 -12.28
N PRO A 237 7.80 18.19 -13.53
CA PRO A 237 9.06 17.73 -14.08
C PRO A 237 10.17 18.09 -13.10
N SER A 238 10.88 17.07 -12.61
CA SER A 238 11.99 17.25 -11.67
C SER A 238 12.91 18.32 -12.23
N ALA A 239 13.07 19.43 -11.50
CA ALA A 239 14.13 20.37 -11.81
C ALA A 239 15.42 19.55 -11.92
N SER A 240 16.10 19.64 -13.07
CA SER A 240 17.36 18.93 -13.27
C SER A 240 18.25 19.16 -12.06
N PRO A 241 18.93 18.13 -11.53
CA PRO A 241 19.91 18.37 -10.49
C PRO A 241 20.89 19.41 -11.04
N ALA A 242 20.98 20.55 -10.35
CA ALA A 242 21.99 21.55 -10.67
C ALA A 242 23.34 20.83 -10.74
N PRO A 243 24.18 21.10 -11.74
CA PRO A 243 25.48 20.46 -11.84
C PRO A 243 26.23 20.68 -10.53
N SER A 244 26.52 19.58 -9.83
CA SER A 244 27.32 19.61 -8.60
C SER A 244 28.65 20.32 -8.89
N PRO A 245 29.06 21.33 -8.12
CA PRO A 245 30.29 22.09 -8.38
C PRO A 245 31.58 21.31 -8.07
N PHE A 246 31.53 19.98 -7.97
CA PHE A 246 32.64 19.14 -7.52
C PHE A 246 33.18 18.19 -8.59
N HIS A 247 33.09 18.56 -9.87
CA HIS A 247 34.12 18.14 -10.82
C HIS A 247 35.23 19.19 -10.81
N THR A 248 36.10 19.09 -9.80
CA THR A 248 37.43 19.68 -9.88
C THR A 248 38.14 19.01 -11.05
N THR A 249 38.21 19.72 -12.17
CA THR A 249 39.18 19.47 -13.23
C THR A 249 40.56 19.56 -12.57
N VAL A 250 41.14 18.42 -12.20
CA VAL A 250 42.58 18.34 -11.99
C VAL A 250 43.18 18.59 -13.36
N GLY A 251 43.78 19.77 -13.51
CA GLY A 251 44.55 20.13 -14.69
C GLY A 251 45.62 19.08 -14.93
N ALA A 252 45.55 18.42 -16.07
CA ALA A 252 46.73 17.81 -16.66
C ALA A 252 47.57 18.99 -17.20
N GLU A 253 48.46 19.48 -16.34
CA GLU A 253 49.59 20.32 -16.76
C GLU A 253 50.41 19.59 -17.82
N GLY A 254 50.95 20.39 -18.73
CA GLY A 254 51.45 19.96 -20.03
C GLY A 254 52.72 19.12 -19.98
N LEU A 255 52.85 18.27 -21.00
CA LEU A 255 54.13 17.89 -21.55
C LEU A 255 54.10 18.08 -23.07
N HIS A 256 54.13 19.35 -23.50
CA HIS A 256 54.49 19.68 -24.87
C HIS A 256 55.92 20.24 -24.90
N SER A 257 56.80 19.40 -25.43
CA SER A 257 58.18 19.66 -25.81
C SER A 257 58.35 20.97 -26.59
N HIS A 258 59.32 21.76 -26.15
CA HIS A 258 59.85 22.97 -26.77
C HIS A 258 60.18 22.81 -28.27
N ALA A 259 59.75 23.79 -29.07
CA ALA A 259 60.50 24.29 -30.23
C ALA A 259 60.34 25.83 -30.28
N PRO A 260 61.43 26.63 -30.27
CA PRO A 260 61.32 28.08 -30.25
C PRO A 260 61.15 28.63 -31.67
N GLN A 261 60.10 29.44 -31.91
CA GLN A 261 60.05 30.34 -33.06
C GLN A 261 60.45 31.75 -32.63
N LEU A 262 61.42 32.32 -33.34
CA LEU A 262 61.84 33.72 -33.25
C LEU A 262 60.97 34.62 -34.15
N PRO A 263 60.81 35.92 -33.84
CA PRO A 263 59.95 36.85 -34.56
C PRO A 263 60.62 37.42 -35.82
N GLY A 264 59.78 37.85 -36.77
CA GLY A 264 60.11 38.06 -38.17
C GLY A 264 61.11 39.15 -38.52
N THR A 265 61.56 39.09 -39.78
CA THR A 265 62.20 40.21 -40.47
C THR A 265 61.80 40.17 -41.96
N ASN A 266 61.24 41.27 -42.44
CA ASN A 266 60.90 41.54 -43.83
C ASN A 266 62.15 41.50 -44.72
N ILE A 267 62.13 40.75 -45.83
CA ILE A 267 62.82 41.13 -47.07
C ILE A 267 61.92 40.76 -48.27
N SER A 268 61.51 41.79 -49.00
CA SER A 268 60.91 41.70 -50.33
C SER A 268 61.88 41.10 -51.34
N LEU A 269 61.40 40.32 -52.30
CA LEU A 269 61.73 40.48 -53.73
C LEU A 269 61.00 39.45 -54.60
N LEU A 270 60.21 40.01 -55.53
CA LEU A 270 60.19 39.71 -56.96
C LEU A 270 59.91 38.27 -57.44
N GLY A 271 58.93 38.15 -58.34
CA GLY A 271 59.09 37.27 -59.49
C GLY A 271 57.89 36.40 -59.86
N THR A 272 57.02 36.97 -60.69
CA THR A 272 56.49 36.35 -61.92
C THR A 272 55.85 34.95 -61.86
N HIS A 273 54.51 34.94 -61.96
CA HIS A 273 53.68 34.39 -63.05
C HIS A 273 53.84 32.91 -63.55
N PRO A 274 52.82 32.35 -64.24
CA PRO A 274 52.16 31.12 -63.82
C PRO A 274 52.26 30.00 -64.87
N VAL A 275 51.90 28.76 -64.54
CA VAL A 275 51.37 27.81 -65.55
C VAL A 275 50.37 26.85 -64.88
N ARG A 276 49.13 26.92 -65.39
CA ARG A 276 48.01 25.96 -65.42
C ARG A 276 47.85 24.90 -64.33
#